data_AF-A0A821V1U6-F1
#
_entry.id   AF-A0A821V1U6-F1
#
_cell.length_a   1.000
_cell.length_b   1.000
_cell.length_c   1.000
_cell.angle_alpha   90.00
_cell.angle_beta   90.00
_cell.angle_gamma   90.00
#
_symmetry.space_group_name_H-M   'P 1'
#
loop_
_entity.id
_entity.type
_entity.pdbx_description
1 polymer ?
#
loop_
_entity_poly.entity_id
_entity_poly.type
_entity_poly.pdbx_seq_one_letter_code
_entity_poly.pdbx_strand_id
1 'polypeptide(L)'
;YGTVIDEYSMGATSCKIVNRFIPPNTCAVYEGIWCIRSQESTNLLGLTVMDARNNQWRVELRSGKDCSIVWKSVLPIQFGDCEITILPNEEWVIVNSCGIRLIQIANQKVKAAVEYERELKNAVGIGKSYFAIRTKNTVEIHRMKQLK
;
A
#
# COMPACT_ATOMS: atom_id res chain seq x y z
N TYR A 1 -19.98 12.40 -3.35
CA TYR A 1 -19.27 11.46 -2.46
C TYR A 1 -17.94 11.13 -3.11
N GLY A 2 -16.84 11.37 -2.45
CA GLY A 2 -15.50 11.04 -2.95
C GLY A 2 -14.54 10.99 -1.78
N THR A 3 -13.44 10.25 -1.93
CA THR A 3 -12.46 10.10 -0.86
C THR A 3 -11.66 11.38 -0.70
N VAL A 4 -11.44 11.83 0.53
CA VAL A 4 -10.53 12.94 0.85
C VAL A 4 -9.31 12.36 1.55
N ILE A 5 -8.12 12.85 1.20
CA ILE A 5 -6.89 12.54 1.93
C ILE A 5 -6.43 13.82 2.60
N ASP A 6 -6.43 13.84 3.92
CA ASP A 6 -5.93 14.95 4.71
C ASP A 6 -4.53 14.63 5.24
N GLU A 7 -3.60 15.56 5.04
CA GLU A 7 -2.28 15.53 5.66
C GLU A 7 -2.30 16.39 6.91
N TYR A 8 -1.79 15.85 8.01
CA TYR A 8 -1.77 16.51 9.30
C TYR A 8 -0.34 16.74 9.80
N SER A 9 -0.09 17.93 10.32
CA SER A 9 1.05 18.20 11.19
C SER A 9 0.64 17.96 12.64
N MET A 10 1.35 17.04 13.30
CA MET A 10 1.14 16.71 14.70
C MET A 10 2.13 17.48 15.58
N GLY A 11 1.64 18.28 16.52
CA GLY A 11 2.39 18.84 17.62
C GLY A 11 2.13 18.09 18.92
N ALA A 12 2.83 18.44 20.00
CA ALA A 12 2.68 17.77 21.30
C ALA A 12 1.23 17.81 21.84
N THR A 13 0.49 18.89 21.56
CA THR A 13 -0.88 19.11 22.05
C THR A 13 -1.84 19.59 20.96
N SER A 14 -1.43 19.55 19.69
CA SER A 14 -2.28 20.02 18.59
C SER A 14 -2.13 19.16 17.34
N CYS A 15 -3.18 19.14 16.52
CA CYS A 15 -3.20 18.51 15.21
C CYS A 15 -3.79 19.53 14.23
N LYS A 16 -3.08 19.80 13.14
CA LYS A 16 -3.51 20.77 12.12
C LYS A 16 -3.44 20.14 10.74
N ILE A 17 -4.50 20.31 9.96
CA ILE A 17 -4.47 19.97 8.54
C ILE A 17 -3.49 20.91 7.85
N VAL A 18 -2.49 20.35 7.18
CA VAL A 18 -1.51 21.10 6.37
C VAL A 18 -1.78 20.96 4.89
N ASN A 19 -2.43 19.87 4.46
CA ASN A 19 -2.83 19.67 3.08
C ASN A 19 -4.12 18.84 3.01
N ARG A 20 -4.88 19.04 1.94
CA ARG A 20 -6.13 18.33 1.67
C ARG A 20 -6.24 18.02 0.19
N PHE A 21 -6.22 16.73 -0.14
CA PHE A 21 -6.44 16.24 -1.48
C PHE A 21 -7.89 15.79 -1.63
N ILE A 22 -8.55 16.28 -2.68
CA ILE A 22 -9.96 15.98 -3.01
C ILE A 22 -10.06 15.41 -4.44
N PRO A 23 -11.21 14.85 -4.84
CA PRO A 23 -11.42 14.43 -6.22
C PRO A 23 -11.21 15.60 -7.20
N PRO A 24 -10.62 15.36 -8.40
CA PRO A 24 -10.25 14.07 -8.98
C PRO A 24 -8.87 13.53 -8.54
N ASN A 25 -8.13 14.26 -7.69
CA ASN A 25 -6.78 13.91 -7.29
C ASN A 25 -6.71 12.76 -6.28
N THR A 26 -7.85 12.31 -5.77
CA THR A 26 -8.00 11.13 -4.91
C THR A 26 -8.69 10.01 -5.69
N CYS A 27 -9.92 9.67 -5.36
CA CYS A 27 -10.66 8.55 -5.94
C CYS A 27 -11.98 9.04 -6.55
N ALA A 28 -12.44 8.34 -7.59
CA ALA A 28 -13.77 8.55 -8.14
C ALA A 28 -14.86 8.13 -7.14
N VAL A 29 -16.11 8.49 -7.42
CA VAL A 29 -17.26 8.28 -6.51
C VAL A 29 -17.48 6.81 -6.13
N TYR A 30 -17.10 5.89 -7.02
CA TYR A 30 -17.24 4.44 -6.86
C TYR A 30 -15.96 3.75 -6.41
N GLU A 31 -14.93 4.53 -6.06
CA GLU A 31 -13.64 4.02 -5.64
C GLU A 31 -13.41 4.33 -4.16
N GLY A 32 -12.85 3.34 -3.45
CA GLY A 32 -12.45 3.50 -2.05
C GLY A 32 -10.95 3.25 -1.89
N ILE A 33 -10.28 4.12 -1.13
CA ILE A 33 -8.92 3.86 -0.65
C ILE A 33 -9.05 2.96 0.58
N TRP A 34 -8.42 1.79 0.51
CA TRP A 34 -8.44 0.83 1.60
C TRP A 34 -7.23 0.99 2.52
N CYS A 35 -6.05 1.12 1.92
CA CYS A 35 -4.81 1.32 2.64
C CYS A 35 -4.01 2.44 1.98
N ILE A 36 -3.39 3.29 2.80
CA ILE A 36 -2.45 4.32 2.38
C ILE A 36 -1.19 4.27 3.26
N ARG A 37 -0.02 4.41 2.64
CA ARG A 37 1.28 4.54 3.31
C ARG A 37 2.11 5.61 2.62
N SER A 38 2.83 6.41 3.41
CA SER A 38 3.75 7.43 2.90
C SER A 38 5.19 6.94 3.02
N GLN A 39 5.94 6.99 1.92
CA GLN A 39 7.38 6.74 1.87
C GLN A 39 8.10 8.08 1.74
N GLU A 40 8.62 8.57 2.86
CA GLU A 40 9.24 9.90 2.96
C GLU A 40 10.47 10.05 2.04
N SER A 41 11.29 9.01 1.90
CA SER A 41 12.54 9.07 1.11
C SER A 41 12.31 9.40 -0.36
N THR A 42 11.16 8.99 -0.92
CA THR A 42 10.79 9.23 -2.31
C THR A 42 9.65 10.23 -2.45
N ASN A 43 9.09 10.70 -1.33
CA ASN A 43 7.85 11.47 -1.28
C ASN A 43 6.71 10.82 -2.10
N LEU A 44 6.55 9.51 -1.97
CA LEU A 44 5.49 8.74 -2.64
C LEU A 44 4.46 8.24 -1.64
N LEU A 45 3.21 8.21 -2.08
CA LEU A 45 2.10 7.56 -1.40
C LEU A 45 1.83 6.23 -2.10
N GLY A 46 1.86 5.13 -1.35
CA GLY A 46 1.38 3.83 -1.81
C GLY A 46 -0.06 3.62 -1.36
N LEU A 47 -0.96 3.38 -2.30
CA LEU A 47 -2.39 3.20 -2.05
C LEU A 47 -2.86 1.85 -2.59
N THR A 48 -3.76 1.21 -1.85
CA THR A 48 -4.64 0.17 -2.41
C THR A 48 -6.03 0.74 -2.59
N VAL A 49 -6.54 0.61 -3.82
CA VAL A 49 -7.81 1.22 -4.24
C VAL A 49 -8.73 0.14 -4.80
N MET A 50 -9.99 0.22 -4.43
CA MET A 50 -11.04 -0.73 -4.78
C MET A 50 -12.11 -0.03 -5.61
N ASP A 51 -12.31 -0.40 -6.88
CA ASP A 51 -13.44 0.05 -7.71
C ASP A 51 -14.68 -0.85 -7.52
N ALA A 52 -15.68 -0.35 -6.80
CA ALA A 52 -16.86 -1.12 -6.42
C ALA A 52 -17.75 -1.54 -7.61
N ARG A 53 -17.60 -0.93 -8.79
CA ARG A 53 -18.45 -1.25 -9.96
C ARG A 53 -18.07 -2.56 -10.61
N ASN A 54 -16.77 -2.86 -10.65
CA ASN A 54 -16.22 -4.04 -11.32
C ASN A 54 -15.51 -4.99 -10.35
N ASN A 55 -15.57 -4.70 -9.05
CA ASN A 55 -14.96 -5.49 -7.99
C ASN A 55 -13.44 -5.73 -8.21
N GLN A 56 -12.74 -4.72 -8.73
CA GLN A 56 -11.32 -4.76 -9.06
C GLN A 56 -10.44 -3.99 -8.07
N TRP A 57 -9.44 -4.69 -7.53
CA TRP A 57 -8.36 -4.07 -6.77
C TRP A 57 -7.26 -3.56 -7.66
N ARG A 58 -6.66 -2.44 -7.24
CA ARG A 58 -5.43 -1.94 -7.83
C ARG A 58 -4.53 -1.36 -6.75
N VAL A 59 -3.25 -1.35 -7.05
CA VAL A 59 -2.25 -0.57 -6.33
C VAL A 59 -1.93 0.67 -7.16
N GLU A 60 -1.75 1.78 -6.47
CA GLU A 60 -1.28 3.02 -7.06
C GLU A 60 -0.12 3.55 -6.24
N LEU A 61 0.93 4.00 -6.93
CA LEU A 61 1.93 4.89 -6.37
C LEU A 61 1.60 6.29 -6.85
N ARG A 62 1.45 7.21 -5.91
CA ARG A 62 1.08 8.59 -6.15
C ARG A 62 2.15 9.54 -5.62
N SER A 63 2.27 10.71 -6.24
CA SER A 63 3.12 11.78 -5.74
C SER A 63 2.57 12.29 -4.41
N GLY A 64 3.41 12.39 -3.38
CA GLY A 64 3.04 12.98 -2.09
C GLY A 64 2.78 14.48 -2.17
N LYS A 65 3.24 15.16 -3.24
CA LYS A 65 3.07 16.60 -3.42
C LYS A 65 1.65 16.98 -3.86
N ASP A 66 1.07 16.24 -4.78
CA ASP A 66 -0.17 16.59 -5.47
C ASP A 66 -1.16 15.42 -5.62
N CYS A 67 -0.81 14.24 -5.10
CA CYS A 67 -1.58 13.00 -5.21
C CYS A 67 -1.80 12.52 -6.66
N SER A 68 -1.01 13.02 -7.63
CA SER A 68 -1.06 12.52 -9.01
C SER A 68 -0.55 11.08 -9.11
N ILE A 69 -1.14 10.29 -10.01
CA ILE A 69 -0.73 8.88 -10.21
C ILE A 69 0.61 8.85 -10.95
N VAL A 70 1.62 8.29 -10.29
CA VAL A 70 2.95 8.03 -10.86
C VAL A 70 2.97 6.64 -11.50
N TRP A 71 2.37 5.66 -10.83
CA TRP A 71 2.27 4.30 -11.32
C TRP A 71 1.01 3.63 -10.80
N LYS A 72 0.48 2.67 -11.56
CA LYS A 72 -0.63 1.83 -11.12
C LYS A 72 -0.55 0.43 -11.70
N SER A 73 -1.08 -0.54 -10.98
CA SER A 73 -1.25 -1.90 -11.49
C SER A 73 -2.52 -2.52 -10.94
N VAL A 74 -3.25 -3.20 -11.81
CA VAL A 74 -4.40 -4.02 -11.42
C VAL A 74 -3.89 -5.24 -10.68
N LEU A 75 -4.50 -5.52 -9.55
CA LEU A 75 -4.24 -6.73 -8.81
C LEU A 75 -5.18 -7.83 -9.32
N PRO A 76 -4.71 -9.06 -9.51
CA PRO A 76 -5.55 -10.19 -9.94
C PRO A 76 -6.45 -10.70 -8.79
N ILE A 77 -6.87 -9.80 -7.91
CA ILE A 77 -7.61 -10.06 -6.68
C ILE A 77 -8.99 -9.47 -6.86
N GLN A 78 -10.01 -10.29 -6.59
CA GLN A 78 -11.40 -9.88 -6.71
C GLN A 78 -12.06 -9.66 -5.34
N PHE A 79 -11.49 -10.16 -4.24
CA PHE A 79 -12.12 -10.08 -2.92
C PHE A 79 -11.09 -9.91 -1.81
N GLY A 80 -11.52 -9.28 -0.72
CA GLY A 80 -10.74 -9.10 0.50
C GLY A 80 -9.96 -7.80 0.59
N ASP A 81 -9.39 -7.55 1.76
CA ASP A 81 -8.62 -6.33 2.04
C ASP A 81 -7.24 -6.42 1.41
N CYS A 82 -6.76 -5.35 0.79
CA CYS A 82 -5.38 -5.26 0.32
C CYS A 82 -4.61 -4.26 1.18
N GLU A 83 -3.61 -4.75 1.91
CA GLU A 83 -2.66 -3.95 2.67
C GLU A 83 -1.43 -3.65 1.83
N ILE A 84 -0.84 -2.48 2.04
CA ILE A 84 0.46 -2.12 1.46
C ILE A 84 1.44 -1.77 2.57
N THR A 85 2.67 -2.22 2.42
CA THR A 85 3.76 -2.07 3.37
C THR A 85 4.99 -1.58 2.65
N ILE A 86 5.66 -0.60 3.24
CA ILE A 86 6.91 -0.06 2.72
C ILE A 86 8.05 -1.02 3.08
N LEU A 87 8.88 -1.34 2.10
CA LEU A 87 10.15 -2.01 2.28
C LEU A 87 11.33 -1.02 2.11
N PRO A 88 12.53 -1.38 2.59
CA PRO A 88 13.77 -0.69 2.26
C PRO A 88 14.03 -0.64 0.75
N ASN A 89 14.89 0.29 0.33
CA ASN A 89 15.28 0.50 -1.08
C ASN A 89 14.11 0.88 -2.00
N GLU A 90 13.16 1.66 -1.50
CA GLU A 90 12.06 2.21 -2.32
C GLU A 90 11.13 1.12 -2.88
N GLU A 91 11.10 -0.03 -2.18
CA GLU A 91 10.26 -1.16 -2.54
C GLU A 91 8.96 -1.17 -1.72
N TRP A 92 7.96 -1.88 -2.24
CA TRP A 92 6.65 -2.01 -1.62
C TRP A 92 6.23 -3.47 -1.62
N VAL A 93 5.56 -3.90 -0.55
CA VAL A 93 4.90 -5.21 -0.46
C VAL A 93 3.41 -5.00 -0.35
N ILE A 94 2.67 -5.71 -1.18
CA ILE A 94 1.22 -5.81 -1.07
C ILE A 94 0.87 -7.15 -0.48
N VAL A 95 0.01 -7.12 0.54
CA VAL A 95 -0.56 -8.28 1.20
C VAL A 95 -2.05 -8.29 0.94
N ASN A 96 -2.55 -9.33 0.30
CA ASN A 96 -3.98 -9.55 0.22
C ASN A 96 -4.45 -10.35 1.43
N SER A 97 -5.36 -9.80 2.21
CA SER A 97 -5.89 -10.43 3.43
C SER A 97 -6.83 -11.62 3.18
N CYS A 98 -7.46 -11.70 2.01
CA CYS A 98 -8.19 -12.89 1.56
C CYS A 98 -7.36 -13.74 0.59
N GLY A 99 -6.12 -13.32 0.36
CA GLY A 99 -5.20 -13.96 -0.54
C GLY A 99 -4.02 -14.55 0.19
N ILE A 100 -3.38 -15.42 -0.54
CA ILE A 100 -2.08 -15.98 -0.22
C ILE A 100 -0.97 -15.20 -0.92
N ARG A 101 -1.27 -14.11 -1.64
CA ARG A 101 -0.29 -13.48 -2.51
C ARG A 101 0.47 -12.34 -1.82
N LEU A 102 1.79 -12.40 -1.88
CA LEU A 102 2.71 -11.29 -1.64
C LEU A 102 3.19 -10.75 -2.99
N ILE A 103 3.09 -9.44 -3.19
CA ILE A 103 3.58 -8.79 -4.42
C ILE A 103 4.64 -7.77 -4.03
N GLN A 104 5.85 -7.94 -4.56
CA GLN A 104 6.94 -6.98 -4.40
C GLN A 104 6.96 -6.04 -5.59
N ILE A 105 6.97 -4.73 -5.32
CA ILE A 105 7.13 -3.68 -6.32
C ILE A 105 8.47 -3.00 -6.09
N ALA A 106 9.26 -2.87 -7.14
CA ALA A 106 10.53 -2.16 -7.16
C ALA A 106 10.64 -1.35 -8.45
N ASN A 107 11.11 -0.11 -8.38
CA ASN A 107 11.26 0.76 -9.55
C ASN A 107 9.98 0.84 -10.41
N GLN A 108 8.81 0.96 -9.75
CA GLN A 108 7.50 1.03 -10.41
C GLN A 108 7.22 -0.19 -11.32
N LYS A 109 7.72 -1.37 -10.94
CA LYS A 109 7.46 -2.63 -11.62
C LYS A 109 7.19 -3.73 -10.61
N VAL A 110 6.30 -4.65 -10.96
CA VAL A 110 6.14 -5.88 -10.18
C VAL A 110 7.41 -6.72 -10.35
N LYS A 111 8.14 -6.91 -9.25
CA LYS A 111 9.40 -7.65 -9.20
C LYS A 111 9.17 -9.13 -8.93
N ALA A 112 8.25 -9.45 -8.03
CA ALA A 112 7.91 -10.82 -7.67
C ALA A 112 6.46 -10.92 -7.20
N ALA A 113 5.86 -12.09 -7.40
CA ALA A 113 4.60 -12.49 -6.79
C ALA A 113 4.78 -13.90 -6.21
N VAL A 114 4.48 -14.05 -4.92
CA VAL A 114 4.61 -15.33 -4.21
C VAL A 114 3.26 -15.70 -3.63
N GLU A 115 2.82 -16.93 -3.86
CA GLU A 115 1.67 -17.51 -3.16
C GLU A 115 2.12 -18.14 -1.83
N TYR A 116 1.38 -17.86 -0.78
CA TYR A 116 1.45 -18.44 0.54
C TYR A 116 0.48 -19.61 0.64
N GLU A 117 0.59 -20.39 1.71
CA GLU A 117 -0.40 -21.43 1.98
C GLU A 117 -1.45 -20.95 3.00
N ARG A 118 -1.28 -19.73 3.53
CA ARG A 118 -2.02 -19.22 4.67
C ARG A 118 -2.58 -17.83 4.37
N GLU A 119 -3.78 -17.60 4.89
CA GLU A 119 -4.43 -16.29 4.87
C GLU A 119 -3.52 -15.26 5.56
N LEU A 120 -3.07 -14.29 4.77
CA LEU A 120 -2.26 -13.19 5.24
C LEU A 120 -3.16 -12.13 5.89
N LYS A 121 -2.63 -11.30 6.78
CA LYS A 121 -3.42 -10.23 7.44
C LYS A 121 -2.80 -8.87 7.28
N ASN A 122 -1.50 -8.77 7.53
CA ASN A 122 -0.72 -7.56 7.25
C ASN A 122 0.76 -7.91 7.17
N ALA A 123 1.57 -6.93 6.77
CA ALA A 123 3.01 -7.00 6.87
C ALA A 123 3.58 -5.70 7.45
N VAL A 124 4.74 -5.79 8.07
CA VAL A 124 5.49 -4.63 8.55
C VAL A 124 6.97 -4.83 8.25
N GLY A 125 7.61 -3.78 7.72
CA GLY A 125 9.08 -3.76 7.59
C GLY A 125 9.74 -3.68 8.97
N ILE A 126 10.81 -4.44 9.17
CA ILE A 126 11.61 -4.45 10.40
C ILE A 126 13.06 -4.09 10.04
N GLY A 127 13.43 -2.84 10.32
CA GLY A 127 14.73 -2.31 9.95
C GLY A 127 14.96 -2.36 8.43
N LYS A 128 16.21 -2.59 8.03
CA LYS A 128 16.61 -2.58 6.61
C LYS A 128 16.64 -3.95 5.93
N SER A 129 16.40 -5.03 6.67
CA SER A 129 16.71 -6.38 6.17
C SER A 129 15.66 -7.43 6.50
N TYR A 130 14.64 -7.08 7.27
CA TYR A 130 13.58 -8.00 7.62
C TYR A 130 12.22 -7.38 7.35
N PHE A 131 11.23 -8.24 7.18
CA PHE A 131 9.83 -7.88 7.32
C PHE A 131 9.12 -9.01 8.05
N ALA A 132 8.11 -8.67 8.84
CA ALA A 132 7.24 -9.65 9.45
C ALA A 132 5.90 -9.66 8.72
N ILE A 133 5.37 -10.85 8.55
CA ILE A 133 4.03 -11.10 8.02
C ILE A 133 3.20 -11.67 9.14
N ARG A 134 2.05 -11.05 9.39
CA ARG A 134 1.03 -11.65 10.25
C ARG A 134 0.11 -12.48 9.38
N THR A 135 -0.07 -13.74 9.74
CA THR A 135 -1.14 -14.59 9.22
C THR A 135 -2.30 -14.59 10.21
N LYS A 136 -3.36 -15.35 9.93
CA LYS A 136 -4.45 -15.56 10.88
C LYS A 136 -3.98 -16.03 12.27
N ASN A 137 -2.99 -16.93 12.33
CA ASN A 137 -2.60 -17.62 13.57
C ASN A 137 -1.11 -17.49 13.93
N THR A 138 -0.28 -16.93 13.04
CA THR A 138 1.18 -16.87 13.24
C THR A 138 1.73 -15.51 12.85
N VAL A 139 2.96 -15.24 13.33
CA VAL A 139 3.80 -14.17 12.80
C VAL A 139 5.05 -14.83 12.23
N GLU A 140 5.35 -14.53 10.97
CA GLU A 140 6.47 -15.11 10.24
C GLU A 140 7.46 -13.99 9.89
N ILE A 141 8.74 -14.19 10.22
CA ILE A 141 9.79 -13.20 9.99
C ILE A 141 10.63 -13.64 8.79
N HIS A 142 10.72 -12.76 7.80
CA HIS A 142 11.39 -13.00 6.54
C HIS A 142 12.58 -12.08 6.38
N ARG A 143 13.72 -12.65 5.98
CA ARG A 143 14.91 -11.87 5.61
C ARG A 143 14.82 -11.47 4.15
N MET A 144 14.96 -10.18 3.87
CA MET A 144 15.11 -9.67 2.51
C MET A 144 16.50 -10.04 2.00
N LYS A 145 16.57 -10.91 0.99
CA LYS A 145 17.83 -11.17 0.29
C LYS A 145 18.14 -9.96 -0.59
N GLN A 146 19.28 -9.31 -0.34
CA GLN A 146 19.86 -8.42 -1.35
C GLN A 146 20.27 -9.29 -2.54
N LEU A 147 19.67 -9.01 -3.70
CA LEU A 147 20.17 -9.56 -4.95
C LEU A 147 21.52 -8.88 -5.20
N LYS A 148 22.57 -9.68 -5.31
CA LYS A 148 23.91 -9.23 -5.71
C LYS A 148 23.90 -8.84 -7.18
#